data_AF-A0A7Y2ZAS5-F1
#
_entry.id   AF-A0A7Y2ZAS5-F1
#
_cell.length_a   1.000
_cell.length_b   1.000
_cell.length_c   1.000
_cell.angle_alpha   90.00
_cell.angle_beta   90.00
_cell.angle_gamma   90.00
#
_symmetry.space_group_name_H-M   'P 1'
#
loop_
_entity.id
_entity.type
_entity.pdbx_description
1 polymer ?
#
loop_
_entity_poly.entity_id
_entity_poly.type
_entity_poly.pdbx_seq_one_letter_code
_entity_poly.pdbx_strand_id
1 'polypeptide(L)' 'GRVAPVYEEMAGWQSEINEITAHEDLPAEAKDYIKRIEDFTGVEAVIVSVGPDRDETLLLKNPFEV' A
#
# COMPACT_ATOMS: atom_id res chain seq x y z
N GLY A 1 8.85 -26.28 8.77
CA GLY A 1 7.78 -25.68 9.60
C GLY A 1 6.53 -26.53 9.47
N ARG A 2 5.68 -26.60 10.51
CA ARG A 2 4.44 -27.41 10.50
C ARG A 2 3.21 -26.68 9.94
N VAL A 3 3.41 -25.51 9.32
CA VAL A 3 2.34 -24.67 8.78
C VAL A 3 2.59 -24.46 7.30
N ALA A 4 1.53 -24.61 6.49
CA ALA A 4 1.53 -24.28 5.07
C ALA A 4 0.71 -22.99 4.88
N PRO A 5 1.28 -21.96 4.24
CA PRO A 5 0.53 -20.74 3.94
C PRO A 5 -0.55 -21.03 2.89
N VAL A 6 -1.70 -20.38 3.04
CA VAL A 6 -2.75 -20.31 2.02
C VAL A 6 -2.68 -18.92 1.44
N TYR A 7 -2.26 -18.83 0.18
CA TYR A 7 -2.08 -17.56 -0.50
C TYR A 7 -3.33 -17.17 -1.30
N GLU A 8 -3.43 -15.86 -1.53
CA GLU A 8 -4.34 -15.26 -2.49
C GLU A 8 -3.51 -14.67 -3.62
N GLU A 9 -3.96 -14.85 -4.86
CA GLU A 9 -3.32 -14.29 -6.04
C GLU A 9 -4.01 -12.97 -6.43
N MET A 10 -3.21 -11.96 -6.76
CA MET A 10 -3.67 -10.65 -7.20
C MET A 10 -2.84 -10.20 -8.40
N ALA A 11 -3.40 -9.33 -9.23
CA ALA A 11 -2.66 -8.70 -10.31
C ALA A 11 -1.53 -7.85 -9.71
N GLY A 12 -0.31 -8.01 -10.23
CA GLY A 12 0.81 -7.13 -9.89
C GLY A 12 0.86 -5.91 -10.82
N TRP A 13 1.67 -4.93 -10.45
CA TRP A 13 2.02 -3.79 -11.29
C TRP A 13 3.47 -3.95 -11.78
N GLN A 14 3.78 -3.36 -12.94
CA GLN A 14 5.13 -3.35 -13.52
C GLN A 14 5.74 -1.94 -13.59
N SER A 15 4.98 -0.93 -13.16
CA SER A 15 5.41 0.46 -13.12
C SER A 15 6.18 0.74 -11.83
N GLU A 16 7.25 1.51 -11.96
CA GLU A 16 7.96 2.08 -10.81
C GLU A 16 7.03 3.05 -10.06
N ILE A 17 7.11 3.05 -8.73
CA ILE A 17 6.25 3.87 -7.86
C ILE A 17 7.05 4.76 -6.90
N ASN A 18 8.39 4.70 -6.94
CA ASN A 18 9.27 5.42 -6.03
C ASN A 18 9.15 6.95 -6.16
N GLU A 19 8.86 7.46 -7.36
CA GLU A 19 8.69 8.91 -7.60
C GLU A 19 7.26 9.43 -7.36
N ILE A 20 6.34 8.56 -6.93
CA ILE A 20 4.94 8.94 -6.70
C ILE A 20 4.81 9.70 -5.38
N THR A 21 4.10 10.83 -5.41
CA THR A 21 3.87 11.69 -4.24
C THR A 21 2.39 11.78 -3.81
N ALA A 22 1.47 11.20 -4.60
CA ALA A 22 0.06 11.13 -4.29
C ALA A 22 -0.51 9.71 -4.51
N HIS A 23 -1.44 9.30 -3.64
CA HIS A 23 -2.06 7.97 -3.71
C HIS A 23 -2.82 7.73 -5.02
N GLU A 24 -3.42 8.77 -5.58
CA GLU A 24 -4.18 8.68 -6.84
C GLU A 24 -3.33 8.25 -8.03
N ASP A 25 -2.05 8.61 -8.03
CA ASP A 25 -1.08 8.28 -9.07
C ASP A 25 -0.58 6.83 -9.00
N LEU A 26 -0.85 6.10 -7.91
CA LEU A 26 -0.51 4.70 -7.81
C LEU A 26 -1.22 3.88 -8.90
N PRO A 27 -0.55 2.83 -9.44
CA PRO A 27 -1.20 1.83 -10.28
C PRO A 27 -2.47 1.28 -9.62
N ALA A 28 -3.48 0.94 -10.42
CA ALA A 28 -4.74 0.42 -9.90
C ALA A 28 -4.53 -0.84 -9.07
N GLU A 29 -3.64 -1.73 -9.53
CA GLU A 29 -3.28 -2.98 -8.89
C GLU A 29 -2.60 -2.77 -7.53
N ALA A 30 -1.80 -1.70 -7.39
CA ALA A 30 -1.18 -1.33 -6.11
C ALA A 30 -2.23 -0.85 -5.10
N LYS A 31 -3.19 -0.04 -5.56
CA LYS A 31 -4.32 0.42 -4.73
C LYS A 31 -5.20 -0.74 -4.30
N ASP A 32 -5.47 -1.68 -5.21
CA ASP A 32 -6.24 -2.89 -4.90
C ASP A 32 -5.52 -3.77 -3.86
N TYR A 33 -4.20 -3.88 -3.95
CA TYR A 33 -3.39 -4.62 -2.97
C TYR A 33 -3.43 -3.98 -1.58
N ILE A 34 -3.29 -2.65 -1.49
CA ILE A 34 -3.43 -1.92 -0.22
C ILE A 34 -4.82 -2.17 0.38
N LYS A 35 -5.87 -1.96 -0.42
CA LYS A 35 -7.25 -2.20 0.01
C LYS A 35 -7.48 -3.63 0.50
N ARG A 36 -6.90 -4.62 -0.18
CA ARG A 36 -7.03 -6.02 0.23
C ARG A 36 -6.43 -6.29 1.61
N ILE A 37 -5.31 -5.64 1.94
CA ILE A 37 -4.69 -5.71 3.27
C ILE A 37 -5.60 -5.04 4.30
N GLU A 38 -6.19 -3.89 3.99
CA GLU A 38 -7.16 -3.21 4.87
C GLU A 38 -8.37 -4.12 5.15
N ASP A 39 -8.96 -4.70 4.11
CA ASP A 39 -10.09 -5.63 4.21
C ASP A 39 -9.72 -6.90 5.01
N PHE A 40 -8.49 -7.40 4.85
CA PHE A 40 -8.01 -8.58 5.57
C PHE A 40 -7.82 -8.32 7.06
N THR A 41 -7.24 -7.17 7.40
CA THR A 41 -6.84 -6.80 8.76
C THR A 41 -7.94 -6.09 9.53
N GLY A 42 -8.90 -5.48 8.83
CA GLY A 42 -9.90 -4.57 9.38
C GLY A 42 -9.30 -3.22 9.82
N VAL A 43 -8.12 -2.85 9.33
CA VAL A 43 -7.39 -1.64 9.72
C VAL A 43 -7.04 -0.82 8.49
N GLU A 44 -7.33 0.48 8.54
CA GLU A 44 -7.01 1.44 7.48
C GLU A 44 -5.50 1.72 7.41
N ALA A 45 -4.96 1.75 6.20
CA ALA A 45 -3.62 2.24 5.92
C ALA A 45 -3.63 3.77 5.96
N VAL A 46 -2.81 4.35 6.85
CA VAL A 46 -2.73 5.82 6.98
C VAL A 46 -1.50 6.42 6.29
N ILE A 47 -0.47 5.61 6.08
CA ILE A 47 0.81 5.99 5.46
C ILE A 47 1.27 4.85 4.54
N VAL A 48 1.75 5.19 3.35
CA VAL A 48 2.42 4.26 2.43
C VAL A 48 3.78 4.83 2.05
N SER A 49 4.86 4.11 2.37
CA SER A 49 6.23 4.49 1.96
C SER A 49 6.56 3.80 0.63
N VAL A 50 6.96 4.59 -0.36
CA VAL A 50 7.30 4.11 -1.71
C VAL A 50 8.80 4.18 -2.01
N GLY A 51 9.59 4.75 -1.11
CA GLY A 51 11.04 4.83 -1.23
C GLY A 51 11.74 5.28 0.06
N PRO A 52 13.08 5.32 0.06
CA PRO A 52 13.89 5.71 1.22
C PRO A 52 13.83 7.19 1.61
N ASP A 53 13.53 8.10 0.67
CA ASP A 53 13.54 9.54 0.92
C ASP A 53 12.27 10.00 1.65
N ARG A 54 12.38 11.13 2.36
CA ARG A 54 11.26 11.69 3.15
C ARG A 54 10.04 12.00 2.29
N ASP A 55 10.28 12.51 1.09
CA ASP A 55 9.21 12.92 0.18
C ASP A 55 8.63 11.73 -0.62
N GLU A 56 9.25 10.54 -0.52
CA GLU A 56 8.76 9.26 -1.05
C GLU A 56 7.80 8.57 -0.05
N THR A 57 6.93 9.35 0.57
CA THR A 57 5.94 8.91 1.57
C THR A 57 4.57 9.51 1.27
N LEU A 58 3.58 8.66 1.06
CA LEU A 58 2.19 9.01 0.82
C LEU A 58 1.44 9.08 2.16
N LEU A 59 1.01 10.27 2.55
CA LEU A 59 0.18 10.48 3.73
C LEU A 59 -1.30 10.41 3.34
N LEU A 60 -1.95 9.26 3.56
CA LEU A 60 -3.37 9.05 3.24
C LEU A 60 -4.27 9.74 4.26
N LYS A 61 -3.86 9.67 5.52
CA LYS A 61 -4.51 10.34 6.64
C LYS A 61 -3.44 10.79 7.63
N ASN A 62 -3.50 12.05 8.05
CA ASN A 62 -2.56 12.55 9.05
C ASN A 62 -2.87 11.91 10.42
N PRO A 63 -1.96 11.09 10.99
CA PRO A 63 -2.21 10.42 12.27
C PRO A 63 -2.23 11.38 13.47
N PHE A 64 -1.87 12.65 13.27
CA PHE A 64 -1.87 13.69 14.30
C PHE A 64 -3.01 14.70 14.15
N GLU A 65 -3.80 14.63 13.08
CA GLU A 65 -5.02 15.44 12.93
C GLU A 65 -6.21 14.71 13.55
N VAL A 66 -6.99 15.45 14.34
CA VAL A 66 -8.11 14.95 15.15
C VAL A 66 -9.43 15.25 14.46
#